data_AF-A0A7C7X4L8-F1
#
_entry.id   AF-A0A7C7X4L8-F1
#
_cell.length_a   1.000
_cell.length_b   1.000
_cell.length_c   1.000
_cell.angle_alpha   90.00
_cell.angle_beta   90.00
_cell.angle_gamma   90.00
#
_symmetry.space_group_name_H-M   'P 1'
#
loop_
_entity.id
_entity.type
_entity.pdbx_description
1 polymer ?
#
loop_
_entity_poly.entity_id
_entity_poly.type
_entity_poly.pdbx_seq_one_letter_code
_entity_poly.pdbx_strand_id
1 'polypeptide(L)'
;PVFTVAESEQIEHDIPGVHCRNLFLRDKKKNMYLLVVANDTEIDLKKLQDVIGSDRLSFGSADRLWEFLGVRPGSVCPFCIMNDKKNEVKLLLDADQLSMMQNMVSGMFLI
;
A
#
# COMPACT_ATOMS: atom_id res chain seq x y z
N PRO A 1 3.48 -2.75 -17.59
CA PRO A 1 4.19 -3.27 -16.39
C PRO A 1 5.70 -3.24 -16.63
N VAL A 2 6.44 -2.72 -15.66
CA VAL A 2 7.90 -2.62 -15.71
C VAL A 2 8.50 -3.79 -14.94
N PHE A 3 9.47 -4.47 -15.52
CA PHE A 3 10.03 -5.71 -14.96
C PHE A 3 11.51 -5.61 -14.61
N THR A 4 12.16 -4.49 -14.95
CA THR A 4 13.58 -4.25 -14.64
C THR A 4 13.74 -2.97 -13.82
N VAL A 5 14.73 -2.96 -12.91
CA VAL A 5 15.03 -1.82 -12.03
C VAL A 5 15.36 -0.57 -12.86
N ALA A 6 16.13 -0.74 -13.94
CA ALA A 6 16.52 0.35 -14.83
C ALA A 6 15.35 0.99 -15.61
N GLU A 7 14.33 0.20 -15.97
CA GLU A 7 13.12 0.74 -16.61
C GLU A 7 12.22 1.47 -15.59
N SER A 8 12.29 1.12 -14.30
CA SER A 8 11.54 1.81 -13.24
C SER A 8 12.11 3.21 -13.03
N GLU A 9 13.44 3.32 -12.92
CA GLU A 9 14.18 4.58 -12.72
C GLU A 9 13.91 5.63 -13.81
N GLN A 10 13.65 5.20 -15.06
CA GLN A 10 13.35 6.14 -16.16
C GLN A 10 11.93 6.72 -16.12
N ILE A 11 10.94 5.97 -15.61
CA ILE A 11 9.57 6.47 -15.41
C ILE A 11 9.50 7.35 -14.15
N GLU A 12 10.39 7.08 -13.18
CA GLU A 12 10.47 7.78 -11.90
C GLU A 12 10.79 9.29 -12.01
N HIS A 13 11.36 9.73 -13.14
CA HIS A 13 11.78 11.12 -13.36
C HIS A 13 10.69 12.07 -13.89
N ASP A 14 9.61 11.54 -14.50
CA ASP A 14 8.64 12.37 -15.24
C ASP A 14 7.30 12.60 -14.52
N ILE A 15 7.07 11.96 -13.37
CA ILE A 15 5.85 12.14 -12.56
C ILE A 15 6.22 12.78 -11.21
N PRO A 16 5.85 14.04 -10.96
CA PRO A 16 6.02 14.66 -9.65
C PRO A 16 5.19 13.91 -8.58
N GLY A 17 5.86 13.18 -7.69
CA GLY A 17 5.20 12.46 -6.59
C GLY A 17 6.19 11.57 -5.85
N VAL A 18 5.92 11.28 -4.57
CA VAL A 18 6.72 10.32 -3.80
C VAL A 18 6.38 8.92 -4.30
N HIS A 19 7.39 8.20 -4.76
CA HIS A 19 7.26 6.79 -5.13
C HIS A 19 6.90 5.97 -3.91
N CYS A 20 5.74 5.32 -3.96
CA CYS A 20 5.21 4.53 -2.86
C CYS A 20 5.23 3.05 -3.19
N ARG A 21 5.50 2.23 -2.17
CA ARG A 21 5.24 0.79 -2.19
C ARG A 21 4.08 0.44 -1.30
N ASN A 22 3.37 -0.60 -1.70
CA ASN A 22 2.14 -1.05 -1.05
C ASN A 22 2.34 -2.46 -0.54
N LEU A 23 2.28 -2.64 0.78
CA LEU A 23 2.46 -3.94 1.42
C LEU A 23 1.11 -4.45 1.92
N PHE A 24 0.67 -5.58 1.37
CA PHE A 24 -0.49 -6.29 1.90
C PHE A 24 -0.04 -7.24 3.02
N LEU A 25 -0.49 -6.96 4.24
CA LEU A 25 -0.04 -7.63 5.46
C LEU A 25 -1.22 -8.34 6.15
N ARG A 26 -0.87 -9.35 6.94
CA ARG A 26 -1.78 -10.10 7.78
C ARG A 26 -1.16 -10.41 9.13
N ASP A 27 -1.96 -10.31 10.18
CA ASP A 27 -1.58 -10.80 11.52
C ASP A 27 -2.05 -12.25 11.78
N LYS A 28 -1.61 -12.83 12.91
CA LYS A 28 -2.03 -14.20 13.30
C LYS A 28 -3.53 -14.35 13.55
N LYS A 29 -4.21 -13.27 13.93
CA LYS A 29 -5.67 -13.23 14.14
C LYS A 29 -6.45 -13.11 12.83
N LYS A 30 -5.74 -13.11 11.69
CA LYS A 30 -6.28 -13.02 10.32
C LYS A 30 -6.84 -11.65 9.97
N ASN A 31 -6.47 -10.60 10.71
CA ASN A 31 -6.77 -9.24 10.27
C ASN A 31 -5.87 -8.87 9.09
N MET A 32 -6.43 -8.16 8.12
CA MET A 32 -5.72 -7.73 6.90
C MET A 32 -5.40 -6.24 6.98
N TYR A 33 -4.25 -5.86 6.44
CA TYR A 33 -3.78 -4.48 6.41
C TYR A 33 -3.21 -4.17 5.03
N LEU A 34 -3.45 -2.95 4.55
CA LEU A 34 -2.78 -2.38 3.39
C LEU A 34 -1.91 -1.22 3.89
N LEU A 35 -0.59 -1.43 3.94
CA LEU A 35 0.36 -0.38 4.29
C LEU A 35 0.83 0.32 3.03
N VAL A 36 0.66 1.64 2.98
CA VAL A 36 1.20 2.53 1.94
C VAL A 36 2.31 3.36 2.56
N VAL A 37 3.49 3.27 1.98
CA VAL A 37 4.68 3.96 2.50
C VAL A 37 5.60 4.37 1.35
N ALA A 38 6.40 5.42 1.56
CA ALA A 38 7.44 5.81 0.61
C ALA A 38 8.44 4.66 0.38
N ASN A 39 9.01 4.60 -0.83
CA ASN A 39 9.93 3.55 -1.24
C ASN A 39 11.20 3.48 -0.37
N ASP A 40 11.69 4.62 0.10
CA ASP A 40 12.88 4.78 0.92
C ASP A 40 12.64 4.50 2.42
N THR A 41 11.39 4.44 2.86
CA THR A 41 11.09 4.11 4.26
C THR A 41 11.37 2.64 4.55
N GLU A 42 12.34 2.38 5.43
CA GLU A 42 12.55 1.06 6.01
C GLU A 42 11.42 0.68 6.98
N ILE A 43 10.81 -0.48 6.77
CA ILE A 43 9.73 -0.98 7.62
C ILE A 43 10.20 -2.15 8.46
N ASP A 44 10.24 -1.96 9.78
CA ASP A 44 10.38 -3.04 10.74
C ASP A 44 8.99 -3.56 11.15
N LEU A 45 8.59 -4.70 10.57
CA LEU A 45 7.30 -5.33 10.85
C LEU A 45 7.13 -5.75 12.32
N LYS A 46 8.23 -5.98 13.07
CA LYS A 46 8.16 -6.31 14.49
C LYS A 46 7.87 -5.08 15.36
N LYS A 47 8.32 -3.89 14.94
CA LYS A 47 7.94 -2.64 15.62
C LYS A 47 6.55 -2.19 15.21
N LEU A 48 6.21 -2.36 13.93
CA LEU A 48 4.91 -1.95 13.39
C LEU A 48 3.74 -2.61 14.11
N GLN A 49 3.83 -3.90 14.44
CA GLN A 49 2.79 -4.61 15.20
C GLN A 49 2.46 -3.92 16.53
N ASP A 50 3.45 -3.36 17.22
CA ASP A 50 3.26 -2.69 18.50
C ASP A 50 2.62 -1.32 18.30
N VAL A 51 3.00 -0.60 17.24
CA VAL A 51 2.43 0.71 16.87
C VAL A 51 0.94 0.60 16.52
N ILE A 52 0.54 -0.43 15.77
CA ILE A 52 -0.84 -0.59 15.30
C ILE A 52 -1.70 -1.50 16.20
N GLY A 53 -1.11 -2.04 17.27
CA GLY A 53 -1.79 -2.95 18.20
C GLY A 53 -2.23 -4.28 17.57
N SER A 54 -1.44 -4.83 16.65
CA SER A 54 -1.71 -6.12 15.99
C SER A 54 -0.91 -7.27 16.62
N ASP A 55 -1.26 -8.53 16.27
CA ASP A 55 -0.32 -9.64 16.46
C ASP A 55 0.84 -9.52 15.42
N ARG A 56 1.78 -10.46 15.47
CA ARG A 56 2.89 -10.57 14.52
C ARG A 56 2.39 -10.49 13.08
N LEU A 57 2.93 -9.54 12.35
CA LEU A 57 2.64 -9.29 10.95
C LEU A 57 3.46 -10.20 10.03
N SER A 58 2.86 -10.51 8.89
CA SER A 58 3.44 -11.25 7.77
C SER A 58 2.83 -10.80 6.47
N PHE A 59 3.46 -11.09 5.34
CA PHE A 59 2.87 -10.80 4.03
C PHE A 59 1.63 -11.64 3.77
N GLY A 60 0.58 -11.00 3.26
CA GLY A 60 -0.59 -11.69 2.75
C GLY A 60 -0.27 -12.48 1.48
N SER A 61 -1.03 -13.55 1.22
CA SER A 61 -0.87 -14.36 0.02
C SER A 61 -1.53 -13.70 -1.20
N ALA A 62 -1.10 -14.09 -2.40
CA ALA A 62 -1.71 -13.63 -3.65
C ALA A 62 -3.21 -13.95 -3.74
N ASP A 63 -3.64 -15.10 -3.21
CA ASP A 63 -5.06 -15.47 -3.17
C ASP A 63 -5.88 -14.52 -2.30
N ARG A 64 -5.34 -14.10 -1.15
CA ARG A 64 -6.00 -13.13 -0.28
C ARG A 64 -6.00 -11.74 -0.88
N LEU A 65 -4.92 -11.35 -1.53
CA LEU A 65 -4.88 -10.08 -2.25
C LEU A 65 -6.00 -10.00 -3.29
N TRP A 66 -6.27 -11.11 -3.99
CA TRP A 66 -7.38 -11.20 -4.93
C TRP A 66 -8.75 -11.22 -4.23
N GLU A 67 -8.88 -12.02 -3.17
CA GLU A 67 -10.11 -12.14 -2.39
C GLU A 67 -10.57 -10.80 -1.79
N PHE A 68 -9.63 -10.06 -1.18
CA PHE A 68 -9.94 -8.84 -0.42
C PHE A 68 -9.85 -7.56 -1.26
N LEU A 69 -8.91 -7.50 -2.21
CA LEU A 69 -8.61 -6.28 -2.96
C LEU A 69 -8.77 -6.43 -4.49
N GLY A 70 -9.09 -7.62 -5.00
CA GLY A 70 -9.33 -7.83 -6.43
C GLY A 70 -8.11 -7.61 -7.33
N VAL A 71 -6.90 -7.66 -6.79
CA VAL A 71 -5.65 -7.42 -7.55
C VAL A 71 -4.65 -8.56 -7.40
N ARG A 72 -3.67 -8.62 -8.31
CA ARG A 72 -2.56 -9.57 -8.29
C ARG A 72 -1.28 -8.90 -7.79
N PRO A 73 -0.29 -9.66 -7.28
CA PRO A 73 1.03 -9.13 -6.94
C PRO A 73 1.63 -8.34 -8.12
N GLY A 74 2.26 -7.21 -7.83
CA GLY A 74 2.79 -6.29 -8.85
C GLY A 74 1.77 -5.27 -9.39
N SER A 75 0.50 -5.32 -8.96
CA SER A 75 -0.53 -4.31 -9.30
C SER A 75 -1.17 -3.67 -8.07
N VAL A 76 -0.54 -3.80 -6.90
CA VAL A 76 -1.05 -3.26 -5.65
C VAL A 76 -0.80 -1.75 -5.59
N CYS A 77 -1.85 -0.98 -5.36
CA CYS A 77 -1.81 0.46 -5.15
C CYS A 77 -2.77 0.87 -4.02
N PRO A 78 -2.68 2.11 -3.48
CA PRO A 78 -3.56 2.58 -2.41
C PRO A 78 -5.05 2.50 -2.78
N PHE A 79 -5.35 2.73 -4.06
CA PHE A 79 -6.71 2.73 -4.60
C PHE A 79 -7.36 1.34 -4.63
N CYS A 80 -6.60 0.26 -4.47
CA CYS A 80 -7.15 -1.09 -4.38
C CYS A 80 -8.13 -1.26 -3.20
N ILE A 81 -8.04 -0.41 -2.18
CA ILE A 81 -8.97 -0.41 -1.05
C ILE A 81 -10.43 -0.18 -1.48
N MET A 82 -10.66 0.48 -2.61
CA MET A 82 -12.02 0.66 -3.14
C MET A 82 -12.71 -0.65 -3.52
N ASN A 83 -11.95 -1.73 -3.73
CA ASN A 83 -12.48 -3.06 -4.02
C ASN A 83 -12.92 -3.81 -2.75
N ASP A 84 -12.47 -3.40 -1.56
CA ASP A 84 -12.86 -4.00 -0.29
C ASP A 84 -14.25 -3.54 0.15
N LYS A 85 -15.28 -4.15 -0.44
CA LYS A 85 -16.69 -3.79 -0.16
C LYS A 85 -17.15 -4.16 1.24
N LYS A 86 -16.39 -4.99 1.97
CA LYS A 86 -16.73 -5.47 3.30
C LYS A 86 -15.95 -4.75 4.41
N ASN A 87 -15.04 -3.83 4.06
CA ASN A 87 -14.16 -3.12 4.98
C ASN A 87 -13.34 -4.08 5.86
N GLU A 88 -12.84 -5.17 5.28
CA GLU A 88 -12.05 -6.18 5.98
C GLU A 88 -10.55 -5.86 6.01
N VAL A 89 -10.09 -4.89 5.21
CA VAL A 89 -8.70 -4.45 5.10
C VAL A 89 -8.53 -3.09 5.76
N LYS A 90 -7.64 -3.01 6.75
CA LYS A 90 -7.29 -1.76 7.41
C LYS A 90 -6.21 -1.02 6.61
N LEU A 91 -6.51 0.17 6.13
CA LEU A 91 -5.55 1.04 5.46
C LEU A 91 -4.62 1.70 6.50
N LEU A 92 -3.31 1.55 6.31
CA LEU A 92 -2.27 2.21 7.10
C LEU A 92 -1.51 3.14 6.17
N LEU A 93 -1.55 4.44 6.48
CA LEU A 93 -0.83 5.47 5.74
C LEU A 93 0.20 6.10 6.67
N ASP A 94 1.39 6.35 6.15
CA ASP A 94 2.30 7.29 6.78
C ASP A 94 1.68 8.70 6.78
N ALA A 95 1.96 9.50 7.80
CA ALA A 95 1.40 10.85 7.96
C ALA A 95 1.73 11.74 6.76
N ASP A 96 2.95 11.63 6.23
CA ASP A 96 3.38 12.35 5.03
C ASP A 96 2.59 11.90 3.80
N GLN A 97 2.26 10.61 3.71
CA GLN A 97 1.48 10.04 2.60
C GLN A 97 0.00 10.45 2.63
N LEU A 98 -0.57 10.65 3.82
CA LEU A 98 -1.95 11.15 3.94
C LEU A 98 -2.10 12.53 3.30
N SER A 99 -1.13 13.42 3.52
CA SER A 99 -1.13 14.77 2.93
C SER A 99 -1.04 14.72 1.40
N MET A 100 -0.24 13.79 0.85
CA MET A 100 -0.10 13.61 -0.59
C MET A 100 -1.35 13.00 -1.22
N MET A 101 -1.96 11.99 -0.59
CA MET A 101 -3.22 11.40 -1.08
C MET A 101 -4.35 12.43 -1.08
N GLN A 102 -4.43 13.30 -0.07
CA GLN A 102 -5.40 14.41 -0.06
C GLN A 102 -5.16 15.35 -1.24
N ASN A 103 -3.91 15.75 -1.50
CA ASN A 103 -3.57 16.60 -2.65
C ASN A 103 -3.89 15.94 -3.99
N MET A 104 -3.61 14.64 -4.15
CA MET A 104 -3.95 13.88 -5.36
C MET A 104 -5.46 13.80 -5.60
N VAL A 105 -6.24 13.50 -4.55
CA VAL A 105 -7.71 13.46 -4.65
C VAL A 105 -8.25 14.84 -5.00
N SER A 106 -7.78 15.91 -4.33
CA SER A 106 -8.18 17.28 -4.65
C SER A 106 -7.80 17.69 -6.08
N GLY A 107 -6.65 17.26 -6.60
CA GLY A 107 -6.23 17.52 -7.98
C GLY A 107 -7.04 16.74 -9.02
N MET A 108 -7.46 15.51 -8.71
CA MET A 108 -8.24 14.66 -9.63
C MET A 108 -9.70 15.12 -9.80
N PHE A 109 -10.22 15.94 -8.87
CA PHE A 109 -11.53 16.60 -8.97
C PHE A 109 -11.46 18.02 -9.57
N LEU A 110 -10.27 18.50 -9.96
CA LEU A 110 -10.06 19.81 -10.58
C LEU A 110 -9.88 19.76 -12.12
N ILE A 111 -10.24 18.64 -12.75
CA ILE A 111 -10.34 18.49 -14.21
C ILE A 111 -11.79 18.22 -14.64
#